data_AF-A0A6B3HM60-F1
#
_entry.id   AF-A0A6B3HM60-F1
#
_cell.length_a   1.000
_cell.length_b   1.000
_cell.length_c   1.000
_cell.angle_alpha   90.00
_cell.angle_beta   90.00
_cell.angle_gamma   90.00
#
_symmetry.space_group_name_H-M   'P 1'
#
loop_
_entity.id
_entity.type
_entity.pdbx_description
1 polymer ?
#
loop_
_entity_poly.entity_id
_entity_poly.type
_entity_poly.pdbx_seq_one_letter_code
_entity_poly.pdbx_strand_id
1 'polypeptide(L)'
;MSTDGWTEAVRHQLGLGRLLPMGEAPDGAWLTEAAARTVLRRSADEVPGVRLGPLRISPVDGAPTEEPAVPPPPSALWPGPLRIGAEFTATRLEPFPALADRLRAALAEAAAGR
;
A
#
# COMPACT_ATOMS: atom_id res chain seq x y z
N MET A 1 -32.07 -10.04 5.86
CA MET A 1 -30.70 -9.68 6.26
C MET A 1 -30.80 -8.65 7.37
N SER A 2 -30.23 -8.93 8.54
CA SER A 2 -30.34 -8.04 9.71
C SER A 2 -29.40 -6.84 9.60
N THR A 3 -29.79 -5.72 10.19
CA THR A 3 -29.03 -4.45 10.26
C THR A 3 -27.62 -4.61 10.84
N ASP A 4 -27.43 -5.56 11.74
CA ASP A 4 -26.13 -5.82 12.38
C ASP A 4 -25.11 -6.45 11.42
N GLY A 5 -25.54 -7.43 10.61
CA GLY A 5 -24.68 -8.07 9.61
C GLY A 5 -24.28 -7.11 8.47
N TRP A 6 -25.17 -6.18 8.11
CA TRP A 6 -24.86 -5.11 7.16
C TRP A 6 -23.81 -4.15 7.72
N THR A 7 -23.95 -3.74 8.98
CA THR A 7 -23.04 -2.79 9.62
C THR A 7 -21.64 -3.40 9.81
N GLU A 8 -21.57 -4.69 10.13
CA GLU A 8 -20.30 -5.42 10.20
C GLU A 8 -19.63 -5.53 8.82
N ALA A 9 -20.38 -5.87 7.76
CA ALA A 9 -19.85 -5.91 6.40
C ALA A 9 -19.35 -4.54 5.92
N VAL A 10 -20.06 -3.46 6.23
CA VAL A 10 -19.64 -2.09 5.89
C VAL A 10 -18.38 -1.70 6.68
N ARG A 11 -18.29 -2.01 7.98
CA ARG A 11 -17.07 -1.78 8.77
C ARG A 11 -15.89 -2.57 8.25
N HIS A 12 -16.10 -3.84 7.86
CA HIS A 12 -15.08 -4.66 7.25
C HIS A 12 -14.60 -4.04 5.93
N GLN A 13 -15.53 -3.68 5.03
CA GLN A 13 -15.21 -3.03 3.76
C GLN A 13 -14.47 -1.69 3.94
N LEU A 14 -14.88 -0.87 4.90
CA LEU A 14 -14.19 0.39 5.24
C LEU A 14 -12.80 0.14 5.86
N GLY A 15 -12.64 -0.96 6.60
CA GLY A 15 -11.35 -1.37 7.18
C GLY A 15 -10.35 -1.88 6.14
N LEU A 16 -10.83 -2.44 5.02
CA LEU A 16 -9.98 -2.91 3.92
C LEU A 16 -9.34 -1.77 3.12
N GLY A 17 -9.95 -0.59 3.12
CA GLY A 17 -9.54 0.56 2.31
C GLY A 17 -9.84 0.37 0.83
N ARG A 18 -9.13 1.07 -0.05
CA ARG A 18 -9.29 0.91 -1.50
C ARG A 18 -8.63 -0.39 -1.99
N LEU A 19 -9.02 -0.85 -3.17
CA LEU A 19 -8.38 -1.99 -3.84
C LEU A 19 -7.28 -1.46 -4.78
N LEU A 20 -6.05 -1.96 -4.60
CA LEU A 20 -4.86 -1.57 -5.33
C LEU A 20 -4.60 -2.59 -6.46
N PRO A 21 -4.34 -2.16 -7.70
CA PRO A 21 -3.97 -3.08 -8.77
C PRO A 21 -2.69 -3.82 -8.42
N MET A 22 -2.64 -5.10 -8.76
CA MET A 22 -1.49 -5.97 -8.61
C MET A 22 -1.08 -6.49 -9.98
N GLY A 23 0.19 -6.30 -10.34
CA GLY A 23 0.67 -6.62 -11.67
C GLY A 23 0.20 -5.61 -12.72
N GLU A 24 0.14 -6.05 -13.96
CA GLU A 24 -0.24 -5.25 -15.11
C GLU A 24 -1.76 -5.31 -15.36
N ALA A 25 -2.29 -4.42 -16.20
CA ALA A 25 -3.72 -4.39 -16.52
C ALA A 25 -4.33 -5.74 -16.99
N PRO A 26 -3.59 -6.59 -17.75
CA PRO A 26 -4.08 -7.91 -18.14
C PRO A 26 -4.23 -8.91 -16.99
N ASP A 27 -3.52 -8.71 -15.87
CA ASP A 27 -3.52 -9.66 -14.76
C ASP A 27 -4.86 -9.64 -13.99
N GLY A 28 -5.60 -8.51 -14.07
CA GLY A 28 -6.94 -8.41 -13.49
C GLY A 28 -7.00 -8.71 -12.00
N ALA A 29 -5.92 -8.38 -11.27
CA ALA A 29 -5.75 -8.71 -9.86
C ALA A 29 -5.72 -7.45 -8.99
N TRP A 30 -6.31 -7.54 -7.81
CA TRP A 30 -6.30 -6.47 -6.81
C TRP A 30 -5.96 -6.97 -5.42
N LEU A 31 -5.22 -6.14 -4.68
CA LEU A 31 -4.88 -6.33 -3.27
C LEU A 31 -5.58 -5.25 -2.43
N THR A 32 -6.08 -5.61 -1.25
CA THR A 32 -6.63 -4.60 -0.33
C THR A 32 -5.51 -3.68 0.17
N GLU A 33 -5.79 -2.38 0.27
CA GLU A 33 -4.83 -1.43 0.82
C GLU A 33 -4.38 -1.85 2.23
N ALA A 34 -5.28 -2.41 3.04
CA ALA A 34 -4.94 -2.96 4.35
C ALA A 34 -3.88 -4.09 4.29
N ALA A 35 -4.02 -5.02 3.36
CA ALA A 35 -3.03 -6.10 3.17
C ALA A 35 -1.69 -5.55 2.68
N ALA A 36 -1.70 -4.65 1.70
CA ALA A 36 -0.47 -3.98 1.23
C ALA A 36 0.25 -3.24 2.38
N ARG A 37 -0.49 -2.49 3.20
CA ARG A 37 0.08 -1.77 4.35
C ARG A 37 0.64 -2.72 5.40
N THR A 38 0.06 -3.90 5.57
CA THR A 38 0.58 -4.91 6.51
C THR A 38 1.97 -5.41 6.07
N VAL A 39 2.13 -5.74 4.79
CA VAL A 39 3.42 -6.19 4.22
C VAL A 39 4.46 -5.08 4.31
N LEU A 40 4.12 -3.87 3.87
CA LEU A 40 5.03 -2.72 3.91
C LEU A 40 5.46 -2.34 5.33
N ARG A 41 4.55 -2.42 6.31
CA ARG A 41 4.89 -2.16 7.71
C ARG A 41 5.88 -3.18 8.25
N ARG A 42 5.66 -4.46 7.98
CA ARG A 42 6.58 -5.53 8.40
C ARG A 42 7.99 -5.32 7.85
N SER A 43 8.11 -4.96 6.57
CA SER A 43 9.40 -4.65 5.96
C SER A 43 10.07 -3.42 6.59
N ALA A 44 9.31 -2.37 6.92
CA ALA A 44 9.86 -1.21 7.61
C ALA A 44 10.35 -1.52 9.03
N ASP A 45 9.69 -2.44 9.74
CA ASP A 45 10.08 -2.87 11.08
C ASP A 45 11.43 -3.62 11.09
N GLU A 46 11.86 -4.16 9.93
CA GLU A 46 13.16 -4.80 9.74
C GLU A 46 14.30 -3.80 9.54
N VAL A 47 14.02 -2.50 9.39
CA VAL A 47 15.04 -1.44 9.22
C VAL A 47 15.47 -0.90 10.59
N PRO A 48 16.69 -1.22 11.07
CA PRO A 48 17.10 -0.83 12.41
C PRO A 48 17.17 0.69 12.57
N GLY A 49 16.58 1.18 13.66
CA GLY A 49 16.60 2.59 14.01
C GLY A 49 15.50 3.43 13.35
N VAL A 50 14.62 2.82 12.57
CA VAL A 50 13.41 3.44 12.00
C VAL A 50 12.18 3.02 12.81
N ARG A 51 11.26 3.96 13.02
CA ARG A 51 9.88 3.66 13.44
C ARG A 51 8.91 4.31 12.47
N LEU A 52 8.12 3.48 11.79
CA LEU A 52 7.21 3.91 10.76
C LEU A 52 5.95 4.57 11.33
N GLY A 53 5.64 5.77 10.87
CA GLY A 53 4.44 6.53 11.22
C GLY A 53 3.28 6.27 10.26
N PRO A 54 2.51 7.32 9.91
CA PRO A 54 1.55 7.28 8.82
C PRO A 54 2.14 6.74 7.52
N LEU A 55 1.44 5.77 6.93
CA LEU A 55 1.73 5.19 5.62
C LEU A 55 0.53 5.47 4.70
N ARG A 56 0.81 5.87 3.47
CA ARG A 56 -0.16 6.15 2.41
C ARG A 56 0.32 5.48 1.13
N ILE A 57 -0.63 4.96 0.38
CA ILE A 57 -0.40 4.54 -0.99
C ILE A 57 -1.33 5.42 -1.84
N SER A 58 -0.93 5.83 -3.03
CA SER A 58 -1.77 6.64 -3.91
C SER A 58 -1.37 6.42 -5.36
N PRO A 59 -2.22 6.71 -6.36
CA PRO A 59 -1.74 6.88 -7.72
C PRO A 59 -0.62 7.92 -7.78
N VAL A 60 0.30 7.75 -8.71
CA VAL A 60 1.23 8.82 -9.08
C VAL A 60 0.44 9.87 -9.86
N ASP A 61 0.48 11.12 -9.41
CA ASP A 61 -0.24 12.22 -10.05
C ASP A 61 0.15 12.37 -11.52
N GLY A 62 -0.85 12.36 -12.40
CA GLY A 62 -0.66 12.49 -13.85
C GLY A 62 -0.06 11.26 -14.54
N ALA A 63 0.17 10.15 -13.82
CA ALA A 63 0.62 8.92 -14.45
C ALA A 63 -0.49 8.29 -15.31
N PRO A 64 -0.12 7.63 -16.43
CA PRO A 64 -1.09 6.92 -17.24
C PRO A 64 -1.72 5.78 -16.44
N THR A 65 -2.99 5.53 -16.72
CA THR A 65 -3.73 4.36 -16.23
C THR A 65 -4.15 3.51 -17.42
N GLU A 66 -4.22 2.20 -17.22
CA GLU A 66 -4.62 1.25 -18.23
C GLU A 66 -5.98 0.62 -17.88
N GLU A 67 -6.78 0.31 -18.90
CA GLU A 67 -8.06 -0.36 -18.70
C GLU A 67 -7.81 -1.83 -18.29
N PRO A 68 -8.33 -2.29 -17.14
CA PRO A 68 -8.12 -3.65 -16.69
C PRO A 68 -8.87 -4.65 -17.58
N ALA A 69 -8.26 -5.81 -17.82
CA ALA A 69 -8.89 -6.88 -18.62
C ALA A 69 -10.12 -7.52 -17.93
N VAL A 70 -10.21 -7.40 -16.61
CA VAL A 70 -11.35 -7.83 -15.80
C VAL A 70 -12.07 -6.59 -15.27
N PRO A 71 -13.41 -6.55 -15.27
CA PRO A 71 -14.15 -5.43 -14.69
C PRO A 71 -13.69 -5.14 -13.25
N PRO A 72 -13.27 -3.91 -12.93
CA PRO A 72 -12.71 -3.61 -11.63
C PRO A 72 -13.79 -3.76 -10.55
N PRO A 73 -13.47 -4.39 -9.40
CA PRO A 73 -14.40 -4.42 -8.28
C PRO A 73 -14.67 -3.00 -7.76
N PRO A 74 -15.80 -2.77 -7.05
CA PRO A 74 -16.09 -1.46 -6.49
C PRO A 74 -14.92 -0.92 -5.67
N SER A 75 -14.61 0.37 -5.82
CA SER A 75 -13.49 1.08 -5.17
C SER A 75 -12.07 0.70 -5.59
N ALA A 76 -11.91 -0.14 -6.62
CA ALA A 76 -10.60 -0.40 -7.19
C ALA A 76 -10.03 0.80 -7.92
N LEU A 77 -8.73 1.02 -7.70
CA LEU A 77 -7.93 1.87 -8.56
C LEU A 77 -7.71 1.19 -9.91
N TRP A 78 -7.65 2.01 -10.95
CA TRP A 78 -7.25 1.56 -12.28
C TRP A 78 -5.76 1.17 -12.26
N PRO A 79 -5.35 0.11 -12.98
CA PRO A 79 -3.95 -0.25 -13.18
C PRO A 79 -3.11 0.95 -13.60
N GLY A 80 -1.97 1.14 -12.94
CA GLY A 80 -1.05 2.24 -13.18
C GLY A 80 -0.08 2.47 -12.01
N PRO A 81 0.93 3.33 -12.18
CA PRO A 81 1.97 3.54 -11.17
C PRO A 81 1.40 4.04 -9.83
N LEU A 82 1.84 3.41 -8.75
CA LEU A 82 1.51 3.80 -7.38
C LEU A 82 2.71 4.43 -6.67
N ARG A 83 2.43 5.41 -5.80
CA ARG A 83 3.37 6.05 -4.89
C ARG A 83 3.14 5.52 -3.47
N ILE A 84 4.23 5.15 -2.80
CA ILE A 84 4.25 4.88 -1.36
C ILE A 84 4.76 6.15 -0.66
N GLY A 85 3.92 6.73 0.19
CA GLY A 85 4.26 7.87 1.04
C GLY A 85 4.30 7.45 2.50
N ALA A 86 5.39 7.75 3.20
CA ALA A 86 5.55 7.37 4.58
C ALA A 86 6.19 8.49 5.41
N GLU A 87 5.66 8.71 6.60
CA GLU A 87 6.35 9.43 7.66
C GLU A 87 7.09 8.42 8.53
N PHE A 88 8.25 8.79 9.05
CA PHE A 88 8.99 7.94 9.98
C PHE A 88 9.82 8.78 10.94
N THR A 89 10.13 8.20 12.10
CA THR A 89 11.10 8.74 13.04
C THR A 89 12.37 7.91 13.00
N ALA A 90 13.51 8.59 13.12
CA ALA A 90 14.85 8.00 13.11
C ALA A 90 15.48 8.12 14.49
N THR A 91 16.14 7.04 14.94
CA THR A 91 17.06 7.09 16.07
C THR A 91 18.44 7.58 15.61
N ARG A 92 19.24 8.16 16.52
CA ARG A 92 20.52 8.81 16.20
C ARG A 92 21.68 7.83 15.91
N LEU A 93 21.36 6.61 15.45
CA LEU A 93 22.34 5.57 15.16
C LEU A 93 23.21 5.92 13.94
N GLU A 94 22.67 6.68 12.97
CA GLU A 94 23.35 7.09 11.75
C GLU A 94 22.73 8.38 11.17
N PRO A 95 23.30 8.97 10.09
CA PRO A 95 22.71 10.14 9.43
C PRO A 95 21.30 9.87 8.89
N PHE A 96 20.39 10.82 9.09
CA PHE A 96 18.98 10.70 8.67
C PHE A 96 18.79 10.32 7.18
N PRO A 97 19.54 10.88 6.21
CA PRO A 97 19.40 10.49 4.81
C PRO A 97 19.68 9.01 4.55
N ALA A 98 20.67 8.43 5.25
CA ALA A 98 21.01 7.02 5.10
C ALA A 98 19.86 6.11 5.60
N LEU A 99 19.24 6.44 6.75
CA LEU A 99 18.05 5.74 7.23
C LEU A 99 16.88 5.85 6.25
N ALA A 100 16.67 7.04 5.67
CA ALA A 100 15.62 7.26 4.69
C ALA A 100 15.81 6.41 3.44
N ASP A 101 17.04 6.30 2.94
CA ASP A 101 17.36 5.48 1.76
C ASP A 101 17.20 3.99 2.04
N ARG A 102 17.62 3.51 3.22
CA ARG A 102 17.40 2.12 3.64
C ARG A 102 15.90 1.80 3.77
N LEU A 103 15.11 2.70 4.35
CA LEU A 103 13.66 2.54 4.43
C LEU A 103 13.01 2.53 3.04
N ARG A 104 13.40 3.43 2.13
CA ARG A 104 12.90 3.43 0.75
C ARG A 104 13.21 2.13 0.04
N ALA A 105 14.43 1.62 0.18
CA ALA A 105 14.84 0.35 -0.42
C ALA A 105 14.01 -0.82 0.13
N ALA A 106 13.86 -0.93 1.45
CA ALA A 106 13.07 -1.98 2.08
C ALA A 106 11.61 -1.98 1.59
N LEU A 107 10.96 -0.81 1.57
CA LEU A 107 9.59 -0.66 1.08
C LEU A 107 9.47 -0.99 -0.42
N ALA A 108 10.45 -0.62 -1.23
CA ALA A 108 10.46 -0.89 -2.67
C ALA A 108 10.65 -2.40 -2.97
N GLU A 109 11.53 -3.09 -2.25
CA GLU A 109 11.71 -4.54 -2.39
C GLU A 109 10.44 -5.30 -1.98
N ALA A 110 9.85 -4.95 -0.84
CA ALA A 110 8.58 -5.55 -0.39
C ALA A 110 7.44 -5.31 -1.40
N ALA A 111 7.38 -4.12 -2.01
CA ALA A 111 6.38 -3.81 -3.05
C ALA A 111 6.61 -4.60 -4.34
N ALA A 112 7.87 -4.92 -4.67
CA ALA A 112 8.22 -5.74 -5.82
C ALA A 112 8.03 -7.25 -5.57
N GLY A 113 7.64 -7.66 -4.35
CA GLY A 113 7.50 -9.06 -3.97
C GLY A 113 8.83 -9.81 -3.87
N ARG A 114 9.92 -9.10 -3.56
CA ARG A 114 11.28 -9.65 -3.41
C ARG A 114 11.71 -9.74 -1.96
#